data_AF-A0A3D0JEM4-F1
#
_entry.id   AF-A0A3D0JEM4-F1
#
_cell.length_a   1.000
_cell.length_b   1.000
_cell.length_c   1.000
_cell.angle_alpha   90.00
_cell.angle_beta   90.00
_cell.angle_gamma   90.00
#
_symmetry.space_group_name_H-M   'P 1'
#
loop_
_entity.id
_entity.type
_entity.pdbx_description
1 polymer ?
#
loop_
_entity_poly.entity_id
_entity_poly.type
_entity_poly.pdbx_seq_one_letter_code
_entity_poly.pdbx_strand_id
1 'polypeptide(L)'
;MTDPNTLLDFINWAKSSYPADRYIIDFWDHGGGTLYGYGSDDNYASNGSMSLLGISSVLASTGIHFDIVGFDACLMATIENAYMLSSYADYLLASEETEPGNGWYYTNFVSKLAANPGISSVELGKLIIDDYADSLYVYDGYAEDGFTLSLMDLSKVSAIYENMSDFFSAAKNSIKSDNKNYSKISKARSSAREYGENSYDQVDLIDVISKTDFSNKDELLAAAKEAVLYSKTNLSGSNGIAVYFPDTANTNYSAMNKMLKKLDYTAPLDFYDYFLSVKGKSTSRSGSRSFVAPSEEVAEDVTEEDWYVADEVEDFEYLDSAAANTLAEDGSTIDLPLTETDNGFELVLTDEQADTALDFYINVLQAFEDGYVYLGYDDAFDLTDDDNIIVEYDYNWLCLNDQPVAYYAEPVYDDEENSQLFYSGIVPALLNDDKLIDIKVVWDPIKYDGSDTDTEAGAAKTHIVGYRTQTDDVNGTAEKGWHEFKKGDRITALFSFFDEDGNYIEEVEMGEEIVVTSMEDLVLDYCELEAGDVIVWGTLVDIYGNEADTEAIAQ
;
A
#
# COMPACT_ATOMS: atom_id res chain seq x y z
N MET A 1 -1.63 -2.33 24.61
CA MET A 1 -2.53 -1.63 25.57
C MET A 1 -3.72 -1.07 24.78
N THR A 2 -4.71 -1.92 24.46
CA THR A 2 -5.73 -1.57 23.47
C THR A 2 -7.11 -1.22 24.06
N ASP A 3 -7.33 -1.40 25.37
CA ASP A 3 -8.54 -0.93 26.07
C ASP A 3 -8.42 0.56 26.47
N PRO A 4 -9.33 1.44 25.99
CA PRO A 4 -9.36 2.86 26.34
C PRO A 4 -9.34 3.14 27.86
N ASN A 5 -9.98 2.31 28.68
CA ASN A 5 -10.00 2.52 30.13
C ASN A 5 -8.63 2.31 30.77
N THR A 6 -7.85 1.36 30.25
CA THR A 6 -6.48 1.09 30.74
C THR A 6 -5.57 2.28 30.44
N LEU A 7 -5.67 2.86 29.24
CA LEU A 7 -4.94 4.07 28.88
C LEU A 7 -5.36 5.27 29.76
N LEU A 8 -6.66 5.46 29.98
CA LEU A 8 -7.17 6.54 30.83
C LEU A 8 -6.65 6.41 32.28
N ASP A 9 -6.68 5.20 32.84
CA ASP A 9 -6.16 4.93 34.19
C ASP A 9 -4.67 5.21 34.28
N PHE A 10 -3.89 4.80 33.27
CA PHE A 10 -2.46 5.10 33.18
C PHE A 10 -2.19 6.61 33.17
N ILE A 11 -2.87 7.36 32.31
CA ILE A 11 -2.68 8.82 32.22
C ILE A 11 -3.08 9.51 33.53
N ASN A 12 -4.21 9.10 34.13
CA ASN A 12 -4.66 9.67 35.41
C ASN A 12 -3.69 9.37 36.56
N TRP A 13 -3.14 8.16 36.61
CA TRP A 13 -2.09 7.80 37.55
C TRP A 13 -0.83 8.65 37.35
N ALA A 14 -0.38 8.82 36.11
CA ALA A 14 0.80 9.61 35.78
C ALA A 14 0.63 11.08 36.18
N LYS A 15 -0.48 11.71 35.78
CA LYS A 15 -0.84 13.09 36.14
C LYS A 15 -0.91 13.31 37.65
N SER A 16 -1.46 12.35 38.40
CA SER A 16 -1.62 12.46 39.84
C SER A 16 -0.32 12.23 40.61
N SER A 17 0.53 11.33 40.13
CA SER A 17 1.78 10.95 40.78
C SER A 17 2.94 11.89 40.44
N TYR A 18 2.93 12.44 39.21
CA TYR A 18 3.99 13.26 38.64
C TYR A 18 3.41 14.52 37.97
N PRO A 19 2.84 15.46 38.74
CA PRO A 19 2.28 16.68 38.17
C PRO A 19 3.38 17.52 37.50
N ALA A 20 3.17 17.86 36.23
CA ALA A 20 4.05 18.68 35.42
C ALA A 20 3.30 19.83 34.73
N ASP A 21 4.04 20.84 34.29
CA ASP A 21 3.51 21.97 33.50
C ASP A 21 3.26 21.58 32.03
N ARG A 22 3.91 20.51 31.55
CA ARG A 22 3.93 20.03 30.16
C ARG A 22 3.90 18.51 30.16
N TYR A 23 3.20 17.91 29.22
CA TYR A 23 3.09 16.45 29.10
C TYR A 23 3.38 16.04 27.66
N ILE A 24 4.15 14.96 27.51
CA ILE A 24 4.33 14.24 26.26
C ILE A 24 3.81 12.83 26.52
N ILE A 25 3.07 12.28 25.56
CA ILE A 25 2.66 10.88 25.55
C ILE A 25 3.21 10.23 24.29
N ASP A 26 3.72 9.02 24.44
CA ASP A 26 4.24 8.21 23.36
C ASP A 26 3.52 6.87 23.36
N PHE A 27 2.90 6.57 22.22
CA PHE A 27 2.17 5.35 21.92
C PHE A 27 3.11 4.39 21.18
N TRP A 28 3.82 3.55 21.95
CA TRP A 28 4.65 2.49 21.38
C TRP A 28 3.83 1.22 21.22
N ASP A 29 3.66 0.72 19.99
CA ASP A 29 3.36 -0.68 19.60
C ASP A 29 3.08 -0.76 18.07
N HIS A 30 2.31 -1.74 17.59
CA HIS A 30 1.74 -1.80 16.24
C HIS A 30 0.88 -0.58 15.88
N GLY A 31 0.74 -0.30 14.59
CA GLY A 31 -0.19 0.71 14.09
C GLY A 31 -0.83 0.25 12.78
N GLY A 32 -2.03 0.77 12.51
CA GLY A 32 -2.83 0.46 11.34
C GLY A 32 -3.52 1.70 10.79
N GLY A 33 -2.87 2.85 10.98
CA GLY A 33 -3.30 4.15 10.50
C GLY A 33 -4.73 4.51 10.88
N THR A 34 -5.43 5.14 9.93
CA THR A 34 -6.82 5.55 10.13
C THR A 34 -7.78 4.35 10.21
N LEU A 35 -7.49 3.27 9.46
CA LEU A 35 -8.41 2.15 9.28
C LEU A 35 -8.53 1.28 10.54
N TYR A 36 -7.40 0.89 11.11
CA TYR A 36 -7.34 -0.04 12.24
C TYR A 36 -6.83 0.59 13.54
N GLY A 37 -6.29 1.81 13.50
CA GLY A 37 -5.86 2.53 14.70
C GLY A 37 -4.56 1.99 15.30
N TYR A 38 -4.47 1.88 16.61
CA TYR A 38 -3.22 1.66 17.33
C TYR A 38 -3.23 0.46 18.27
N GLY A 39 -2.12 -0.26 18.25
CA GLY A 39 -1.67 -1.22 19.25
C GLY A 39 -2.25 -2.62 19.10
N SER A 40 -1.50 -3.58 19.65
CA SER A 40 -1.91 -4.96 19.84
C SER A 40 -1.87 -5.31 21.33
N ASP A 41 -2.44 -6.45 21.70
CA ASP A 41 -2.33 -7.01 23.05
C ASP A 41 -2.19 -8.52 22.98
N ASP A 42 -0.95 -9.02 22.99
CA ASP A 42 -0.64 -10.46 22.93
C ASP A 42 -1.36 -11.29 24.00
N ASN A 43 -1.68 -10.70 25.15
CA ASN A 43 -2.38 -11.41 26.22
C ASN A 43 -3.89 -11.48 25.97
N TYR A 44 -4.42 -10.57 25.14
CA TYR A 44 -5.84 -10.43 24.84
C TYR A 44 -6.05 -10.12 23.35
N ALA A 45 -5.42 -10.89 22.46
CA ALA A 45 -5.43 -10.63 21.02
C ALA A 45 -6.85 -10.50 20.42
N SER A 46 -7.85 -11.14 21.04
CA SER A 46 -9.26 -11.01 20.66
C SER A 46 -9.89 -9.63 20.89
N ASN A 47 -9.21 -8.72 21.60
CA ASN A 47 -9.74 -7.38 21.92
C ASN A 47 -9.55 -6.39 20.78
N GLY A 48 -8.77 -6.74 19.75
CA GLY A 48 -8.45 -5.82 18.68
C GLY A 48 -7.51 -4.70 19.09
N SER A 49 -7.27 -3.81 18.14
CA SER A 49 -6.58 -2.54 18.28
C SER A 49 -7.49 -1.44 18.85
N MET A 50 -6.88 -0.33 19.28
CA MET A 50 -7.59 0.87 19.71
C MET A 50 -7.83 1.81 18.53
N SER A 51 -9.09 2.00 18.15
CA SER A 51 -9.46 2.99 17.11
C SER A 51 -9.15 4.43 17.52
N LEU A 52 -9.08 5.33 16.53
CA LEU A 52 -8.92 6.78 16.76
C LEU A 52 -10.04 7.35 17.65
N LEU A 53 -11.26 6.81 17.56
CA LEU A 53 -12.35 7.17 18.49
C LEU A 53 -12.06 6.77 19.93
N GLY A 54 -11.48 5.58 20.14
CA GLY A 54 -11.03 5.12 21.44
C GLY A 54 -10.02 6.09 22.05
N ILE A 55 -8.98 6.44 21.28
CA ILE A 55 -7.95 7.40 21.68
C ILE A 55 -8.58 8.77 22.00
N SER A 56 -9.38 9.32 21.10
CA SER A 56 -10.07 10.61 21.28
C SER A 56 -10.89 10.65 22.57
N SER A 57 -11.66 9.58 22.85
CA SER A 57 -12.49 9.48 24.06
C SER A 57 -11.68 9.52 25.35
N VAL A 58 -10.48 8.92 25.33
CA VAL A 58 -9.56 8.93 26.47
C VAL A 58 -8.98 10.33 26.64
N LEU A 59 -8.38 10.89 25.60
CA LEU A 59 -7.70 12.18 25.67
C LEU A 59 -8.65 13.30 26.11
N ALA A 60 -9.88 13.32 25.59
CA ALA A 60 -10.94 14.23 26.01
C ALA A 60 -11.25 14.15 27.52
N SER A 61 -11.11 12.97 28.12
CA SER A 61 -11.43 12.71 29.53
C SER A 61 -10.28 13.07 30.49
N THR A 62 -9.05 13.22 29.98
CA THR A 62 -7.87 13.49 30.83
C THR A 62 -7.80 14.95 31.31
N GLY A 63 -8.35 15.88 30.51
CA GLY A 63 -8.16 17.31 30.69
C GLY A 63 -6.68 17.74 30.65
N ILE A 64 -5.85 17.02 29.90
CA ILE A 64 -4.47 17.37 29.58
C ILE A 64 -4.44 17.86 28.13
N HIS A 65 -3.75 18.97 27.90
CA HIS A 65 -3.29 19.35 26.56
C HIS A 65 -1.83 18.96 26.46
N PHE A 66 -1.50 18.04 25.56
CA PHE A 66 -0.16 17.50 25.40
C PHE A 66 0.68 18.43 24.52
N ASP A 67 1.97 18.51 24.83
CA ASP A 67 2.92 19.17 23.95
C ASP A 67 3.14 18.35 22.68
N ILE A 68 3.44 17.05 22.85
CA ILE A 68 3.63 16.12 21.74
C ILE A 68 2.81 14.87 22.06
N VAL A 69 2.02 14.44 21.08
CA VAL A 69 1.52 13.07 21.01
C VAL A 69 2.38 12.35 19.98
N GLY A 70 3.18 11.41 20.46
CA GLY A 70 4.04 10.57 19.65
C GLY A 70 3.41 9.20 19.39
N PHE A 71 3.60 8.67 18.19
CA PHE A 71 3.32 7.29 17.86
C PHE A 71 4.62 6.67 17.33
N ASP A 72 5.36 5.99 18.21
CA ASP A 72 6.32 4.96 17.81
C ASP A 72 5.50 3.72 17.41
N ALA A 73 4.75 3.86 16.32
CA ALA A 73 3.85 2.89 15.73
C ALA A 73 3.64 3.17 14.23
N CYS A 74 3.44 2.11 13.46
CA CYS A 74 3.27 2.14 12.00
C CYS A 74 2.07 3.02 11.56
N LEU A 75 2.22 3.72 10.44
CA LEU A 75 1.12 4.33 9.67
C LEU A 75 0.35 5.47 10.38
N MET A 76 0.81 5.98 11.53
CA MET A 76 0.04 6.92 12.36
C MET A 76 0.14 8.40 11.95
N ALA A 77 0.95 8.76 10.95
CA ALA A 77 1.11 10.15 10.47
C ALA A 77 0.03 10.58 9.46
N THR A 78 -1.23 10.33 9.80
CA THR A 78 -2.37 10.66 8.93
C THR A 78 -3.01 12.00 9.28
N ILE A 79 -3.60 12.67 8.29
CA ILE A 79 -4.40 13.88 8.52
C ILE A 79 -5.62 13.60 9.41
N GLU A 80 -6.21 12.40 9.37
CA GLU A 80 -7.33 12.02 10.23
C GLU A 80 -6.90 11.90 11.70
N ASN A 81 -5.74 11.29 11.96
CA ASN A 81 -5.16 11.23 13.30
C ASN A 81 -4.78 12.63 13.79
N ALA A 82 -4.13 13.44 12.94
CA ALA A 82 -3.80 14.82 13.25
C ALA A 82 -5.06 15.66 13.57
N TYR A 83 -6.14 15.49 12.80
CA TYR A 83 -7.42 16.17 13.06
C TYR A 83 -7.99 15.76 14.41
N MET A 84 -8.04 14.46 14.70
CA MET A 84 -8.51 13.94 15.98
C MET A 84 -7.71 14.53 17.15
N LEU A 85 -6.39 14.67 17.00
CA LEU A 85 -5.48 15.17 18.05
C LEU A 85 -5.44 16.69 18.20
N SER A 86 -5.91 17.45 17.20
CA SER A 86 -5.82 18.92 17.18
C SER A 86 -6.46 19.62 18.37
N SER A 87 -7.40 18.96 19.06
CA SER A 87 -8.04 19.47 20.28
C SER A 87 -7.32 19.08 21.58
N TYR A 88 -6.30 18.22 21.51
CA TYR A 88 -5.67 17.60 22.66
C TYR A 88 -4.15 17.76 22.69
N ALA A 89 -3.52 18.20 21.60
CA ALA A 89 -2.07 18.34 21.52
C ALA A 89 -1.62 19.51 20.62
N ASP A 90 -0.38 19.96 20.81
CA ASP A 90 0.27 20.95 19.95
C ASP A 90 0.92 20.32 18.71
N TYR A 91 1.56 19.15 18.89
CA TYR A 91 2.27 18.46 17.80
C TYR A 91 1.97 16.97 17.75
N LEU A 92 1.94 16.43 16.53
CA LEU A 92 1.97 14.99 16.25
C LEU A 92 3.38 14.62 15.78
N LEU A 93 3.94 13.54 16.33
CA LEU A 93 5.19 12.93 15.89
C LEU A 93 4.91 11.48 15.52
N ALA A 94 4.94 11.14 14.23
CA ALA A 94 4.53 9.82 13.75
C ALA A 94 5.12 9.48 12.38
N SER A 95 5.02 8.21 11.98
CA SER A 95 5.42 7.68 10.67
C SER A 95 4.22 7.53 9.72
N GLU A 96 4.42 7.83 8.44
CA GLU A 96 3.45 7.57 7.37
C GLU A 96 3.43 6.11 6.96
N GLU A 97 4.55 5.41 7.18
CA GLU A 97 4.83 4.03 6.80
C GLU A 97 4.90 3.15 8.05
N THR A 98 5.06 1.84 7.85
CA THR A 98 5.63 0.95 8.86
C THR A 98 6.98 1.47 9.36
N GLU A 99 7.21 1.31 10.67
CA GLU A 99 8.48 1.67 11.29
C GLU A 99 9.38 0.43 11.41
N PRO A 100 10.70 0.56 11.24
CA PRO A 100 11.66 -0.49 11.52
C PRO A 100 11.50 -1.06 12.95
N GLY A 101 11.78 -2.35 13.11
CA GLY A 101 11.51 -3.12 14.33
C GLY A 101 12.15 -2.56 15.62
N ASN A 102 13.23 -1.78 15.51
CA ASN A 102 13.91 -1.18 16.66
C ASN A 102 13.20 0.06 17.25
N GLY A 103 12.22 0.64 16.56
CA GLY A 103 11.50 1.85 16.97
C GLY A 103 12.41 3.06 17.17
N TRP A 104 11.98 4.02 17.99
CA TRP A 104 12.71 5.27 18.21
C TRP A 104 13.95 5.08 19.10
N TYR A 105 14.95 5.94 18.91
CA TYR A 105 16.17 5.92 19.73
C TYR A 105 16.01 6.70 21.07
N TYR A 106 15.37 6.04 22.05
CA TYR A 106 15.01 6.64 23.35
C TYR A 106 16.15 7.25 24.17
N THR A 107 17.35 6.68 24.09
CA THR A 107 18.44 7.01 25.03
C THR A 107 18.81 8.50 24.99
N ASN A 108 18.92 9.09 23.80
CA ASN A 108 19.42 10.45 23.66
C ASN A 108 18.35 11.49 24.01
N PHE A 109 17.15 11.43 23.44
CA PHE A 109 16.12 12.43 23.71
C PHE A 109 15.66 12.43 25.18
N VAL A 110 15.55 11.26 25.82
CA VAL A 110 15.23 11.18 27.26
C VAL A 110 16.34 11.80 28.11
N SER A 111 17.60 11.58 27.75
CA SER A 111 18.75 12.20 28.44
C SER A 111 18.77 13.72 28.26
N LYS A 112 18.44 14.22 27.08
CA LYS A 112 18.34 15.66 26.79
C LYS A 112 17.19 16.30 27.55
N LEU A 113 16.03 15.66 27.61
CA LEU A 113 14.87 16.12 28.35
C LEU A 113 15.16 16.16 29.87
N ALA A 114 15.84 15.15 30.40
CA ALA A 114 16.27 15.12 31.81
C ALA A 114 17.27 16.24 32.15
N ALA A 115 18.17 16.57 31.23
CA ALA A 115 19.16 17.64 31.42
C ALA A 115 18.56 19.04 31.22
N ASN A 116 17.58 19.18 30.33
CA ASN A 116 16.90 20.44 30.04
C ASN A 116 15.39 20.22 29.79
N PRO A 117 14.56 20.19 30.86
CA PRO A 117 13.11 20.08 30.73
C PRO A 117 12.44 21.26 29.99
N GLY A 118 13.18 22.35 29.79
CA GLY A 118 12.76 23.53 29.04
C GLY A 118 13.08 23.49 27.56
N ILE A 119 13.59 22.37 27.03
CA ILE A 119 13.75 22.18 25.58
C ILE A 119 12.38 22.37 24.88
N SER A 120 12.38 23.09 23.75
CA SER A 120 11.13 23.31 23.01
C SER A 120 10.63 22.00 22.40
N SER A 121 9.32 21.83 22.26
CA SER A 121 8.73 20.62 21.65
C SER A 121 9.24 20.41 20.23
N VAL A 122 9.40 21.49 19.45
CA VAL A 122 9.94 21.41 18.09
C VAL A 122 11.39 20.95 18.07
N GLU A 123 12.25 21.46 18.95
CA GLU A 123 13.66 21.02 19.02
C GLU A 123 13.76 19.57 19.49
N LEU A 124 12.91 19.15 20.44
CA LEU A 124 12.86 17.76 20.90
C LEU A 124 12.35 16.81 19.81
N GLY A 125 11.28 17.17 19.09
CA GLY A 125 10.75 16.35 17.99
C GLY A 125 11.75 16.19 16.85
N LYS A 126 12.45 17.27 16.47
CA LYS A 126 13.55 17.20 15.49
C LYS A 126 14.67 16.26 15.93
N LEU A 127 15.05 16.33 17.22
CA LEU A 127 16.05 15.43 17.78
C LEU A 127 15.60 13.96 17.70
N ILE A 128 14.34 13.66 18.02
CA ILE A 128 13.80 12.30 17.92
C ILE A 128 13.88 11.80 16.48
N ILE A 129 13.48 12.63 15.50
CA ILE A 129 13.54 12.30 14.07
C ILE A 129 14.98 12.08 13.60
N ASP A 130 15.89 12.96 14.00
CA ASP A 130 17.31 12.83 13.67
C ASP A 130 17.90 11.54 14.24
N ASP A 131 17.66 11.26 15.52
CA ASP A 131 18.19 10.09 16.20
C ASP A 131 17.59 8.78 15.67
N TYR A 132 16.30 8.77 15.32
CA TYR A 132 15.64 7.65 14.68
C TYR A 132 16.32 7.33 13.34
N ALA A 133 16.37 8.29 12.41
CA ALA A 133 16.98 8.10 11.11
C ALA A 133 18.46 7.70 11.20
N ASP A 134 19.23 8.35 12.06
CA ASP A 134 20.65 8.04 12.24
C ASP A 134 20.85 6.62 12.82
N SER A 135 19.93 6.15 13.66
CA SER A 135 20.02 4.80 14.25
C SER A 135 19.86 3.69 13.22
N LEU A 136 19.08 3.91 12.16
CA LEU A 136 18.85 2.93 11.09
C LEU A 136 20.12 2.63 10.29
N TYR A 137 21.03 3.60 10.15
CA TYR A 137 22.33 3.39 9.51
C TYR A 137 23.39 2.78 10.43
N VAL A 138 23.09 2.64 11.72
CA VAL A 138 23.99 2.03 12.72
C VAL A 138 23.66 0.55 12.92
N TYR A 139 22.40 0.16 12.73
CA TYR A 139 21.96 -1.23 12.77
C TYR A 139 21.83 -1.73 11.31
N ASP A 140 22.74 -2.62 10.89
CA ASP A 140 22.71 -3.22 9.54
C ASP A 140 21.30 -3.80 9.24
N GLY A 141 20.81 -3.64 8.00
CA GLY A 141 19.52 -4.16 7.52
C GLY A 141 18.37 -3.13 7.52
N TYR A 142 18.18 -2.38 8.61
CA TYR A 142 16.97 -1.53 8.77
C TYR A 142 16.92 -0.27 7.91
N ALA A 143 18.03 0.16 7.32
CA ALA A 143 18.03 1.28 6.38
C ALA A 143 17.40 0.92 5.03
N GLU A 144 17.20 -0.37 4.76
CA GLU A 144 16.59 -0.87 3.52
C GLU A 144 15.09 -1.18 3.66
N ASP A 145 14.58 -1.31 4.90
CA ASP A 145 13.16 -1.52 5.23
C ASP A 145 12.22 -0.38 4.81
N GLY A 146 12.77 0.77 4.40
CA GLY A 146 12.02 2.01 4.25
C GLY A 146 11.70 2.65 5.60
N PHE A 147 11.73 3.97 5.68
CA PHE A 147 11.30 4.69 6.88
C PHE A 147 10.76 6.06 6.54
N THR A 148 9.76 6.49 7.31
CA THR A 148 9.32 7.89 7.38
C THR A 148 9.18 8.29 8.84
N LEU A 149 9.43 9.56 9.17
CA LEU A 149 9.02 10.12 10.46
C LEU A 149 8.89 11.64 10.34
N SER A 150 7.77 12.19 10.81
CA SER A 150 7.47 13.61 10.69
C SER A 150 6.97 14.23 12.01
N LEU A 151 7.20 15.54 12.15
CA LEU A 151 6.67 16.38 13.20
C LEU A 151 5.70 17.38 12.58
N MET A 152 4.42 17.25 12.91
CA MET A 152 3.34 18.08 12.40
C MET A 152 2.84 19.10 13.45
N ASP A 153 2.61 20.34 13.03
CA ASP A 153 1.95 21.38 13.81
C ASP A 153 0.42 21.24 13.74
N LEU A 154 -0.19 20.80 14.84
CA LEU A 154 -1.62 20.52 14.88
C LEU A 154 -2.48 21.79 14.82
N SER A 155 -1.89 22.97 15.07
CA SER A 155 -2.60 24.25 14.89
C SER A 155 -2.88 24.59 13.43
N LYS A 156 -2.24 23.89 12.48
CA LYS A 156 -2.40 24.06 11.03
C LYS A 156 -3.45 23.14 10.42
N VAL A 157 -3.88 22.11 11.14
CA VAL A 157 -4.76 21.06 10.63
C VAL A 157 -6.12 21.60 10.18
N SER A 158 -6.66 22.65 10.83
CA SER A 158 -7.92 23.26 10.38
C SER A 158 -7.83 23.84 8.96
N ALA A 159 -6.68 24.43 8.59
CA ALA A 159 -6.47 24.96 7.26
C ALA A 159 -6.35 23.83 6.21
N ILE A 160 -5.72 22.72 6.56
CA ILE A 160 -5.70 21.53 5.68
C ILE A 160 -7.13 21.03 5.46
N TYR A 161 -7.89 20.83 6.54
CA TYR A 161 -9.25 20.32 6.49
C TYR A 161 -10.19 21.19 5.62
N GLU A 162 -10.12 22.51 5.77
CA GLU A 162 -10.91 23.46 4.97
C GLU A 162 -10.54 23.39 3.48
N ASN A 163 -9.25 23.46 3.14
CA ASN A 163 -8.81 23.39 1.74
C ASN A 163 -9.06 22.02 1.11
N MET A 164 -9.00 20.95 1.90
CA MET A 164 -9.29 19.60 1.45
C MET A 164 -10.78 19.44 1.13
N SER A 165 -11.67 20.05 1.93
CA SER A 165 -13.10 20.13 1.62
C SER A 165 -13.35 20.83 0.28
N ASP A 166 -12.67 21.94 0.03
CA ASP A 166 -12.82 22.73 -1.21
C ASP A 166 -12.24 21.99 -2.43
N PHE A 167 -11.10 21.31 -2.26
CA PHE A 167 -10.47 20.49 -3.30
C PHE A 167 -11.37 19.32 -3.71
N PHE A 168 -11.80 18.49 -2.77
CA PHE A 168 -12.61 17.30 -3.07
C PHE A 168 -13.99 17.68 -3.61
N SER A 169 -14.58 18.78 -3.14
CA SER A 169 -15.79 19.34 -3.74
C SER A 169 -15.57 19.76 -5.19
N ALA A 170 -14.44 20.39 -5.51
CA ALA A 170 -14.10 20.77 -6.87
C ALA A 170 -13.85 19.55 -7.77
N ALA A 171 -13.15 18.52 -7.25
CA ALA A 171 -12.93 17.26 -7.95
C ALA A 171 -14.25 16.56 -8.29
N LYS A 172 -15.14 16.35 -7.29
CA LYS A 172 -16.48 15.78 -7.50
C LYS A 172 -17.25 16.52 -8.60
N ASN A 173 -17.30 17.85 -8.51
CA ASN A 173 -18.02 18.67 -9.49
C ASN A 173 -17.41 18.61 -10.90
N SER A 174 -16.08 18.52 -11.01
CA SER A 174 -15.37 18.36 -12.27
C SER A 174 -15.72 17.02 -12.93
N ILE A 175 -15.74 15.93 -12.16
CA ILE A 175 -16.12 14.60 -12.62
C ILE A 175 -17.58 14.58 -13.08
N LYS A 176 -18.51 15.14 -12.29
CA LYS A 176 -19.93 15.22 -12.68
C LYS A 176 -20.18 16.08 -13.92
N SER A 177 -19.26 16.97 -14.25
CA SER A 177 -19.35 17.81 -15.46
C SER A 177 -18.76 17.13 -16.69
N ASP A 178 -17.75 16.29 -16.50
CA ASP A 178 -17.09 15.50 -17.53
C ASP A 178 -16.45 14.27 -16.87
N ASN A 179 -17.06 13.09 -17.10
CA ASN A 179 -16.69 11.83 -16.46
C ASN A 179 -15.25 11.41 -16.75
N LYS A 180 -14.63 11.92 -17.82
CA LYS A 180 -13.21 11.70 -18.12
C LYS A 180 -12.30 12.16 -16.99
N ASN A 181 -12.72 13.16 -16.20
CA ASN A 181 -11.94 13.62 -15.06
C ASN A 181 -11.87 12.59 -13.91
N TYR A 182 -12.68 11.53 -13.93
CA TYR A 182 -12.56 10.42 -12.99
C TYR A 182 -11.19 9.72 -13.12
N SER A 183 -10.73 9.51 -14.36
CA SER A 183 -9.41 8.93 -14.64
C SER A 183 -8.28 9.72 -13.98
N LYS A 184 -8.36 11.05 -13.95
CA LYS A 184 -7.31 11.92 -13.39
C LYS A 184 -7.10 11.69 -11.90
N ILE A 185 -8.18 11.56 -11.13
CA ILE A 185 -8.07 11.33 -9.68
C ILE A 185 -7.77 9.86 -9.37
N SER A 186 -8.34 8.93 -10.14
CA SER A 186 -8.08 7.49 -9.96
C SER A 186 -6.61 7.16 -10.26
N LYS A 187 -6.07 7.62 -11.39
CA LYS A 187 -4.64 7.50 -11.73
C LYS A 187 -3.74 8.18 -10.69
N ALA A 188 -4.08 9.40 -10.26
CA ALA A 188 -3.30 10.10 -9.23
C ALA A 188 -3.29 9.36 -7.88
N ARG A 189 -4.41 8.72 -7.50
CA ARG A 189 -4.50 7.88 -6.31
C ARG A 189 -3.69 6.60 -6.44
N SER A 190 -3.72 5.95 -7.60
CA SER A 190 -2.98 4.71 -7.88
C SER A 190 -1.47 4.94 -7.92
N SER A 191 -1.02 6.04 -8.53
CA SER A 191 0.41 6.33 -8.68
C SER A 191 1.01 7.11 -7.51
N ALA A 192 0.20 7.57 -6.56
CA ALA A 192 0.70 8.24 -5.36
C ALA A 192 1.52 7.28 -4.50
N ARG A 193 2.43 7.82 -3.69
CA ARG A 193 3.16 7.04 -2.70
C ARG A 193 2.16 6.44 -1.70
N GLU A 194 1.95 5.14 -1.80
CA GLU A 194 1.13 4.35 -0.89
C GLU A 194 1.98 3.72 0.23
N TYR A 195 1.33 3.37 1.34
CA TYR A 195 1.96 2.89 2.57
C TYR A 195 1.27 1.64 3.11
N GLY A 196 2.03 0.82 3.85
CA GLY A 196 1.50 -0.42 4.44
C GLY A 196 1.09 -1.44 3.38
N GLU A 197 1.92 -1.59 2.35
CA GLU A 197 1.78 -2.65 1.35
C GLU A 197 0.37 -2.69 0.70
N ASN A 198 -0.18 -1.51 0.38
CA ASN A 198 -1.50 -1.29 -0.25
C ASN A 198 -2.71 -1.87 0.52
N SER A 199 -2.54 -2.18 1.80
CA SER A 199 -3.56 -2.84 2.64
C SER A 199 -4.36 -1.88 3.52
N TYR A 200 -4.01 -0.58 3.51
CA TYR A 200 -4.57 0.43 4.41
C TYR A 200 -5.30 1.58 3.72
N ASP A 201 -5.32 1.60 2.38
CA ASP A 201 -5.85 2.70 1.57
C ASP A 201 -5.26 4.06 1.99
N GLN A 202 -3.95 4.10 2.21
CA GLN A 202 -3.26 5.25 2.80
C GLN A 202 -2.14 5.74 1.88
N VAL A 203 -2.29 6.95 1.36
CA VAL A 203 -1.34 7.57 0.43
C VAL A 203 -0.79 8.88 0.96
N ASP A 204 0.36 9.31 0.47
CA ASP A 204 0.91 10.63 0.77
C ASP A 204 -0.02 11.74 0.25
N LEU A 205 -0.46 12.62 1.14
CA LEU A 205 -1.43 13.68 0.82
C LEU A 205 -0.84 14.70 -0.15
N ILE A 206 0.45 15.01 -0.05
CA ILE A 206 1.07 16.01 -0.92
C ILE A 206 1.29 15.41 -2.31
N ASP A 207 1.76 14.16 -2.39
CA ASP A 207 2.03 13.44 -3.63
C ASP A 207 0.75 13.24 -4.45
N VAL A 208 -0.30 12.66 -3.86
CA VAL A 208 -1.58 12.42 -4.56
C VAL A 208 -2.18 13.70 -5.10
N ILE A 209 -2.17 14.79 -4.32
CA ILE A 209 -2.72 16.07 -4.77
C ILE A 209 -1.83 16.71 -5.83
N SER A 210 -0.51 16.54 -5.76
CA SER A 210 0.45 17.05 -6.74
C SER A 210 0.27 16.43 -8.14
N LYS A 211 -0.25 15.21 -8.21
CA LYS A 211 -0.50 14.45 -9.45
C LYS A 211 -1.84 14.80 -10.14
N THR A 212 -2.64 15.70 -9.56
CA THR A 212 -3.93 16.14 -10.12
C THR A 212 -3.89 17.53 -10.73
N ASP A 213 -4.95 17.95 -11.43
CA ASP A 213 -5.12 19.31 -11.99
C ASP A 213 -6.41 20.01 -11.56
N PHE A 214 -7.07 19.53 -10.49
CA PHE A 214 -8.31 20.11 -9.99
C PHE A 214 -8.10 21.49 -9.33
N SER A 215 -9.18 22.26 -9.24
CA SER A 215 -9.17 23.55 -8.54
C SER A 215 -8.91 23.37 -7.04
N ASN A 216 -8.33 24.40 -6.42
CA ASN A 216 -7.92 24.43 -4.99
C ASN A 216 -6.72 23.52 -4.64
N LYS A 217 -6.05 22.94 -5.65
CA LYS A 217 -4.82 22.15 -5.49
C LYS A 217 -3.72 22.93 -4.76
N ASP A 218 -3.40 24.14 -5.23
CA ASP A 218 -2.27 24.92 -4.72
C ASP A 218 -2.47 25.34 -3.26
N GLU A 219 -3.70 25.69 -2.89
CA GLU A 219 -4.08 26.05 -1.52
C GLU A 219 -3.94 24.85 -0.56
N LEU A 220 -4.41 23.66 -0.98
CA LEU A 220 -4.27 22.44 -0.19
C LEU A 220 -2.79 22.03 -0.03
N LEU A 221 -2.01 22.05 -1.12
CA LEU A 221 -0.58 21.74 -1.08
C LEU A 221 0.18 22.71 -0.16
N ALA A 222 -0.14 24.01 -0.21
CA ALA A 222 0.49 25.01 0.66
C ALA A 222 0.16 24.76 2.14
N ALA A 223 -1.10 24.45 2.45
CA ALA A 223 -1.53 24.17 3.83
C ALA A 223 -0.88 22.91 4.39
N ALA A 224 -0.81 21.82 3.60
CA ALA A 224 -0.19 20.56 4.00
C ALA A 224 1.32 20.75 4.26
N LYS A 225 2.03 21.40 3.34
CA LYS A 225 3.48 21.69 3.48
C LYS A 225 3.79 22.60 4.66
N GLU A 226 2.90 23.53 5.02
CA GLU A 226 3.10 24.40 6.19
C GLU A 226 2.95 23.64 7.52
N ALA A 227 2.11 22.60 7.56
CA ALA A 227 1.87 21.82 8.78
C ALA A 227 3.05 20.89 9.13
N VAL A 228 3.76 20.37 8.14
CA VAL A 228 4.92 19.49 8.37
C VAL A 228 6.15 20.35 8.70
N LEU A 229 6.52 20.42 9.98
CA LEU A 229 7.62 21.27 10.45
C LEU A 229 9.00 20.65 10.21
N TYR A 230 9.04 19.32 10.20
CA TYR A 230 10.26 18.54 9.98
C TYR A 230 9.88 17.11 9.61
N SER A 231 10.59 16.52 8.67
CA SER A 231 10.48 15.10 8.32
C SER A 231 11.84 14.56 7.89
N LYS A 232 12.02 13.26 8.05
CA LYS A 232 13.09 12.48 7.41
C LYS A 232 12.50 11.20 6.85
N THR A 233 13.00 10.79 5.70
CA THR A 233 12.59 9.59 4.98
C THR A 233 13.71 9.15 4.03
N ASN A 234 13.78 7.85 3.74
CA ASN A 234 14.51 7.30 2.59
C ASN A 234 13.56 6.82 1.48
N LEU A 235 12.24 7.02 1.65
CA LEU A 235 11.19 6.69 0.72
C LEU A 235 10.84 7.92 -0.11
N SER A 236 11.03 7.81 -1.42
CA SER A 236 10.61 8.81 -2.40
C SER A 236 9.08 8.99 -2.37
N GLY A 237 8.63 10.24 -2.58
CA GLY A 237 7.21 10.60 -2.52
C GLY A 237 6.67 10.88 -1.13
N SER A 238 7.41 10.57 -0.07
CA SER A 238 6.96 10.80 1.31
C SER A 238 7.25 12.22 1.78
N ASN A 239 6.21 12.93 2.19
CA ASN A 239 6.22 14.34 2.55
C ASN A 239 5.88 14.60 4.03
N GLY A 240 5.66 13.55 4.82
CA GLY A 240 5.42 13.63 6.26
C GLY A 240 3.95 13.74 6.66
N ILE A 241 3.02 13.53 5.73
CA ILE A 241 1.58 13.54 6.00
C ILE A 241 0.82 12.65 5.01
N ALA A 242 0.27 11.55 5.52
CA ALA A 242 -0.59 10.66 4.78
C ALA A 242 -2.08 11.04 4.89
N VAL A 243 -2.90 10.51 3.98
CA VAL A 243 -4.37 10.61 3.98
C VAL A 243 -4.96 9.24 3.69
N TYR A 244 -6.03 8.88 4.41
CA TYR A 244 -6.83 7.73 4.02
C TYR A 244 -7.62 8.08 2.76
N PHE A 245 -7.36 7.39 1.65
CA PHE A 245 -8.07 7.56 0.40
C PHE A 245 -8.55 6.17 -0.06
N PRO A 246 -9.84 5.85 0.14
CA PRO A 246 -10.35 4.50 -0.11
C PRO A 246 -10.28 4.12 -1.59
N ASP A 247 -9.81 2.90 -1.87
CA ASP A 247 -9.74 2.37 -3.22
C ASP A 247 -10.00 0.85 -3.30
N THR A 248 -9.25 0.05 -2.52
CA THR A 248 -9.29 -1.43 -2.59
C THR A 248 -9.97 -2.05 -1.35
N ALA A 249 -9.85 -1.46 -0.16
CA ALA A 249 -10.41 -1.98 1.09
C ALA A 249 -11.88 -1.57 1.33
N ASN A 250 -12.74 -1.75 0.33
CA ASN A 250 -14.16 -1.36 0.35
C ASN A 250 -14.94 -1.99 1.53
N THR A 251 -14.59 -3.23 1.90
CA THR A 251 -15.11 -3.96 3.07
C THR A 251 -15.04 -3.16 4.37
N ASN A 252 -13.97 -2.38 4.53
CA ASN A 252 -13.69 -1.63 5.76
C ASN A 252 -14.16 -0.17 5.68
N TYR A 253 -14.39 0.36 4.47
CA TYR A 253 -14.81 1.75 4.29
C TYR A 253 -16.10 2.07 5.06
N SER A 254 -17.09 1.18 5.09
CA SER A 254 -18.33 1.40 5.85
C SER A 254 -18.10 1.64 7.34
N ALA A 255 -17.19 0.89 7.96
CA ALA A 255 -16.83 1.06 9.37
C ALA A 255 -16.04 2.36 9.57
N MET A 256 -15.10 2.64 8.67
CA MET A 256 -14.23 3.81 8.68
C MET A 256 -15.03 5.11 8.49
N ASN A 257 -15.94 5.16 7.51
CA ASN A 257 -16.89 6.25 7.28
C ASN A 257 -17.73 6.55 8.54
N LYS A 258 -18.27 5.52 9.20
CA LYS A 258 -19.01 5.65 10.48
C LYS A 258 -18.11 6.17 11.62
N MET A 259 -16.84 5.79 11.63
CA MET A 259 -15.86 6.26 12.62
C MET A 259 -15.56 7.75 12.42
N LEU A 260 -15.21 8.18 11.20
CA LEU A 260 -14.88 9.57 10.89
C LEU A 260 -16.07 10.51 11.12
N LYS A 261 -17.29 10.09 10.79
CA LYS A 261 -18.53 10.82 11.15
C LYS A 261 -18.67 11.08 12.66
N LYS A 262 -18.22 10.14 13.51
CA LYS A 262 -18.24 10.33 14.98
C LYS A 262 -17.09 11.21 15.48
N LEU A 263 -16.04 11.39 14.69
CA LEU A 263 -14.93 12.32 14.95
C LEU A 263 -15.20 13.73 14.39
N ASP A 264 -16.37 13.96 13.77
CA ASP A 264 -16.71 15.18 13.02
C ASP A 264 -15.77 15.47 11.83
N TYR A 265 -15.02 14.46 11.36
CA TYR A 265 -14.18 14.54 10.17
C TYR A 265 -14.99 14.09 8.95
N THR A 266 -15.73 15.02 8.34
CA THR A 266 -16.69 14.67 7.28
C THR A 266 -16.36 15.27 5.92
N ALA A 267 -15.41 16.20 5.84
CA ALA A 267 -15.09 16.93 4.61
C ALA A 267 -14.82 16.04 3.38
N PRO A 268 -13.97 14.99 3.45
CA PRO A 268 -13.69 14.19 2.27
C PRO A 268 -14.74 13.10 2.00
N LEU A 269 -15.61 12.79 2.97
CA LEU A 269 -16.54 11.66 2.88
C LEU A 269 -17.54 11.81 1.72
N ASP A 270 -18.01 13.02 1.41
CA ASP A 270 -18.93 13.23 0.28
C ASP A 270 -18.29 12.89 -1.08
N PHE A 271 -16.97 13.10 -1.19
CA PHE A 271 -16.21 12.74 -2.36
C PHE A 271 -15.88 11.24 -2.37
N TYR A 272 -15.44 10.66 -1.24
CA TYR A 272 -15.17 9.23 -1.13
C TYR A 272 -16.42 8.39 -1.42
N ASP A 273 -17.57 8.75 -0.84
CA ASP A 273 -18.86 8.09 -1.08
C ASP A 273 -19.18 8.10 -2.59
N TYR A 274 -18.95 9.23 -3.28
CA TYR A 274 -19.14 9.35 -4.72
C TYR A 274 -18.11 8.55 -5.54
N PHE A 275 -16.82 8.66 -5.21
CA PHE A 275 -15.71 8.00 -5.90
C PHE A 275 -15.89 6.48 -5.89
N LEU A 276 -16.15 5.90 -4.71
CA LEU A 276 -16.41 4.47 -4.57
C LEU A 276 -17.73 4.03 -5.22
N SER A 277 -18.76 4.89 -5.22
CA SER A 277 -20.02 4.59 -5.91
C SER A 277 -19.84 4.48 -7.43
N VAL A 278 -18.87 5.21 -8.01
CA VAL A 278 -18.49 5.05 -9.42
C VAL A 278 -17.78 3.71 -9.65
N LYS A 279 -16.82 3.29 -8.80
CA LYS A 279 -16.19 1.96 -8.92
C LYS A 279 -17.21 0.83 -8.75
N GLY A 280 -17.99 0.87 -7.67
CA GLY A 280 -18.94 -0.19 -7.31
C GLY A 280 -20.07 -0.45 -8.31
N LYS A 281 -20.44 0.55 -9.13
CA LYS A 281 -21.39 0.33 -10.23
C LYS A 281 -20.72 -0.42 -11.41
N SER A 282 -19.40 -0.31 -11.59
CA SER A 282 -18.63 -1.00 -12.63
C SER A 282 -18.42 -2.49 -12.33
N THR A 283 -18.11 -2.82 -11.08
CA THR A 283 -17.77 -4.19 -10.64
C THR A 283 -18.92 -5.20 -10.79
N SER A 284 -20.14 -4.74 -11.01
CA SER A 284 -21.29 -5.58 -11.42
C SER A 284 -21.15 -6.22 -12.81
N ARG A 285 -20.03 -6.01 -13.51
CA ARG A 285 -19.81 -6.38 -14.91
C ARG A 285 -18.51 -7.18 -15.11
N SER A 286 -18.40 -8.36 -14.51
CA SER A 286 -17.54 -9.42 -15.07
C SER A 286 -18.23 -10.78 -15.01
N GLY A 287 -18.34 -11.39 -16.19
CA GLY A 287 -18.73 -12.79 -16.39
C GLY A 287 -17.61 -13.58 -17.07
N SER A 288 -16.38 -13.05 -17.07
CA SER A 288 -15.22 -13.72 -17.65
C SER A 288 -14.63 -14.72 -16.67
N ARG A 289 -14.28 -15.89 -17.18
CA ARG A 289 -13.46 -16.86 -16.46
C ARG A 289 -12.01 -16.47 -16.69
N SER A 290 -11.33 -15.95 -15.67
CA SER A 290 -9.87 -15.96 -15.68
C SER A 290 -9.38 -17.41 -15.78
N PHE A 291 -8.26 -17.62 -16.46
CA PHE A 291 -7.70 -18.96 -16.72
C PHE A 291 -7.29 -19.65 -15.40
N VAL A 292 -6.88 -18.84 -14.44
CA VAL A 292 -6.74 -19.16 -13.03
C VAL A 292 -8.02 -18.65 -12.37
N ALA A 293 -8.84 -19.53 -11.80
CA ALA A 293 -9.97 -19.03 -11.01
C ALA A 293 -9.41 -18.08 -9.94
N PRO A 294 -9.77 -16.78 -9.91
CA PRO A 294 -9.34 -15.92 -8.83
C PRO A 294 -9.78 -16.59 -7.53
N SER A 295 -8.99 -16.45 -6.46
CA SER A 295 -9.55 -16.60 -5.12
C SER A 295 -10.89 -15.87 -5.11
N GLU A 296 -11.95 -16.46 -4.56
CA GLU A 296 -13.34 -15.99 -4.62
C GLU A 296 -13.59 -14.58 -3.99
N GLU A 297 -12.71 -13.60 -4.14
CA GLU A 297 -13.01 -12.18 -3.97
C GLU A 297 -13.83 -11.71 -5.17
N VAL A 298 -15.09 -12.15 -5.19
CA VAL A 298 -16.12 -11.47 -5.95
C VAL A 298 -16.11 -10.02 -5.48
N ALA A 299 -15.78 -9.10 -6.38
CA ALA A 299 -15.83 -7.66 -6.10
C ALA A 299 -17.13 -7.33 -5.37
N GLU A 300 -17.02 -6.77 -4.16
CA GLU A 300 -18.16 -6.65 -3.28
C GLU A 300 -19.25 -5.76 -3.90
N ASP A 301 -20.49 -6.23 -3.83
CA ASP A 301 -21.65 -5.43 -4.20
C ASP A 301 -21.89 -4.37 -3.12
N VAL A 302 -21.29 -3.19 -3.33
CA VAL A 302 -21.44 -2.03 -2.43
C VAL A 302 -22.77 -1.29 -2.63
N THR A 303 -23.64 -1.71 -3.56
CA THR A 303 -24.87 -0.96 -3.88
C THR A 303 -25.90 -0.95 -2.75
N GLU A 304 -25.77 -1.85 -1.77
CA GLU A 304 -26.60 -1.89 -0.56
C GLU A 304 -26.02 -1.08 0.61
N GLU A 305 -24.82 -0.51 0.47
CA GLU A 305 -24.16 0.23 1.56
C GLU A 305 -24.82 1.59 1.85
N ASP A 306 -24.86 1.98 3.13
CA ASP A 306 -25.50 3.24 3.58
C ASP A 306 -24.88 4.51 2.96
N TRP A 307 -23.61 4.42 2.52
CA TRP A 307 -22.86 5.52 1.93
C TRP A 307 -22.96 5.56 0.40
N TYR A 308 -23.49 4.51 -0.24
CA TYR A 308 -23.60 4.44 -1.70
C TYR A 308 -24.58 5.48 -2.24
N VAL A 309 -24.15 6.31 -3.20
CA VAL A 309 -24.92 7.44 -3.75
C VAL A 309 -25.47 7.14 -5.14
N ALA A 310 -26.39 6.18 -5.22
CA ALA A 310 -27.03 5.71 -6.47
C ALA A 310 -27.52 6.87 -7.39
N ASP A 311 -28.26 7.83 -6.82
CA ASP A 311 -28.83 8.97 -7.54
C ASP A 311 -27.75 9.90 -8.13
N GLU A 312 -26.53 9.88 -7.60
CA GLU A 312 -25.43 10.72 -8.09
C GLU A 312 -24.61 10.05 -9.21
N VAL A 313 -24.64 8.71 -9.29
CA VAL A 313 -23.88 7.93 -10.27
C VAL A 313 -24.75 7.28 -11.35
N GLU A 314 -26.08 7.46 -11.31
CA GLU A 314 -27.02 6.91 -12.30
C GLU A 314 -26.62 7.27 -13.74
N ASP A 315 -26.36 8.56 -13.97
CA ASP A 315 -25.98 9.13 -15.27
C ASP A 315 -24.47 9.04 -15.57
N PHE A 316 -23.68 8.36 -14.74
CA PHE A 316 -22.25 8.17 -15.01
C PHE A 316 -22.07 7.22 -16.20
N GLU A 317 -21.65 7.79 -17.34
CA GLU A 317 -21.14 7.11 -18.52
C GLU A 317 -19.67 6.70 -18.30
N TYR A 318 -19.41 5.39 -18.36
CA TYR A 318 -18.07 4.83 -18.31
C TYR A 318 -17.37 4.99 -19.66
N LEU A 319 -16.07 5.25 -19.60
CA LEU A 319 -15.18 5.08 -20.74
C LEU A 319 -15.11 3.60 -21.14
N ASP A 320 -14.69 3.31 -22.37
CA ASP A 320 -14.50 1.92 -22.81
C ASP A 320 -13.46 1.22 -21.91
N SER A 321 -13.97 0.37 -21.02
CA SER A 321 -13.19 -0.36 -20.02
C SER A 321 -12.47 -1.54 -20.67
N ALA A 322 -11.40 -2.00 -20.03
CA ALA A 322 -10.68 -3.20 -20.45
C ALA A 322 -11.57 -4.46 -20.48
N ALA A 323 -12.58 -4.56 -19.61
CA ALA A 323 -13.47 -5.72 -19.45
C ALA A 323 -14.52 -5.95 -20.58
N ALA A 324 -14.28 -5.41 -21.79
CA ALA A 324 -15.19 -5.48 -22.91
C ALA A 324 -15.11 -6.84 -23.64
N ASN A 325 -15.93 -7.79 -23.20
CA ASN A 325 -16.04 -9.15 -23.76
C ASN A 325 -16.19 -9.20 -25.29
N THR A 326 -15.21 -9.79 -25.98
CA THR A 326 -15.26 -10.23 -27.38
C THR A 326 -15.48 -11.75 -27.43
N LEU A 327 -16.23 -12.28 -28.41
CA LEU A 327 -16.44 -13.73 -28.53
C LEU A 327 -15.31 -14.38 -29.35
N ALA A 328 -14.62 -15.34 -28.76
CA ALA A 328 -13.66 -16.22 -29.42
C ALA A 328 -14.34 -17.16 -30.43
N GLU A 329 -13.55 -17.78 -31.32
CA GLU A 329 -14.05 -18.75 -32.32
C GLU A 329 -14.70 -20.00 -31.68
N ASP A 330 -14.30 -20.37 -30.46
CA ASP A 330 -14.84 -21.51 -29.72
C ASP A 330 -16.07 -21.15 -28.85
N GLY A 331 -16.43 -19.86 -28.80
CA GLY A 331 -17.56 -19.32 -28.04
C GLY A 331 -17.24 -18.89 -26.61
N SER A 332 -15.98 -18.93 -26.19
CA SER A 332 -15.50 -18.26 -24.97
C SER A 332 -15.47 -16.73 -25.14
N THR A 333 -15.45 -15.99 -24.04
CA THR A 333 -15.28 -14.54 -24.04
C THR A 333 -13.81 -14.21 -23.78
N ILE A 334 -13.22 -13.39 -24.64
CA ILE A 334 -11.87 -12.82 -24.51
C ILE A 334 -12.08 -11.33 -24.27
N ASP A 335 -11.51 -10.78 -23.20
CA ASP A 335 -11.67 -9.37 -22.90
C ASP A 335 -10.70 -8.51 -23.73
N LEU A 336 -9.44 -8.96 -23.87
CA LEU A 336 -8.40 -8.25 -24.60
C LEU A 336 -7.73 -9.10 -25.70
N PRO A 337 -8.20 -9.06 -26.96
CA PRO A 337 -7.63 -9.88 -28.03
C PRO A 337 -6.21 -9.45 -28.40
N LEU A 338 -5.37 -10.43 -28.75
CA LEU A 338 -3.99 -10.21 -29.15
C LEU A 338 -3.83 -10.23 -30.68
N THR A 339 -2.83 -9.51 -31.19
CA THR A 339 -2.45 -9.53 -32.60
C THR A 339 -1.07 -10.17 -32.74
N GLU A 340 -0.97 -11.28 -33.48
CA GLU A 340 0.32 -11.89 -33.82
C GLU A 340 1.04 -11.01 -34.87
N THR A 341 2.26 -10.57 -34.53
CA THR A 341 3.13 -9.74 -35.39
C THR A 341 4.53 -10.36 -35.51
N ASP A 342 5.43 -9.68 -36.22
CA ASP A 342 6.85 -10.08 -36.28
C ASP A 342 7.59 -9.85 -34.95
N ASN A 343 7.03 -9.05 -34.03
CA ASN A 343 7.57 -8.76 -32.70
C ASN A 343 6.98 -9.64 -31.59
N GLY A 344 5.99 -10.47 -31.93
CA GLY A 344 5.33 -11.36 -30.98
C GLY A 344 3.81 -11.19 -30.92
N PHE A 345 3.22 -11.47 -29.76
CA PHE A 345 1.79 -11.24 -29.51
C PHE A 345 1.58 -9.84 -28.92
N GLU A 346 1.03 -8.93 -29.72
CA GLU A 346 0.82 -7.53 -29.31
C GLU A 346 -0.62 -7.30 -28.82
N LEU A 347 -0.75 -6.67 -27.66
CA LEU A 347 -1.98 -6.06 -27.18
C LEU A 347 -2.04 -4.59 -27.62
N VAL A 348 -3.03 -4.28 -28.46
CA VAL A 348 -3.29 -2.91 -28.95
C VAL A 348 -4.52 -2.35 -28.25
N LEU A 349 -4.31 -1.38 -27.37
CA LEU A 349 -5.41 -0.70 -26.68
C LEU A 349 -6.01 0.39 -27.56
N THR A 350 -7.32 0.60 -27.46
CA THR A 350 -7.94 1.83 -27.97
C THR A 350 -7.53 3.03 -27.11
N ASP A 351 -7.63 4.26 -27.66
CA ASP A 351 -7.37 5.49 -26.89
C ASP A 351 -8.17 5.54 -25.57
N GLU A 352 -9.43 5.06 -25.57
CA GLU A 352 -10.26 5.04 -24.36
C GLU A 352 -9.81 3.99 -23.35
N GLN A 353 -9.40 2.81 -23.79
CA GLN A 353 -8.85 1.77 -22.92
C GLN A 353 -7.51 2.20 -22.31
N ALA A 354 -6.62 2.82 -23.09
CA ALA A 354 -5.37 3.39 -22.60
C ALA A 354 -5.60 4.54 -21.59
N ASP A 355 -6.63 5.38 -21.82
CA ASP A 355 -7.05 6.41 -20.87
C ASP A 355 -7.52 5.81 -19.53
N THR A 356 -8.05 4.59 -19.53
CA THR A 356 -8.53 3.87 -18.32
C THR A 356 -7.53 2.89 -17.71
N ALA A 357 -6.47 2.50 -18.42
CA ALA A 357 -5.46 1.57 -17.92
C ALA A 357 -4.78 2.13 -16.67
N LEU A 358 -4.71 1.31 -15.61
CA LEU A 358 -3.96 1.56 -14.39
C LEU A 358 -2.68 0.73 -14.37
N ASP A 359 -2.84 -0.59 -14.35
CA ASP A 359 -1.74 -1.55 -14.21
C ASP A 359 -1.89 -2.67 -15.23
N PHE A 360 -0.77 -3.24 -15.64
CA PHE A 360 -0.74 -4.41 -16.52
C PHE A 360 0.26 -5.42 -15.99
N TYR A 361 -0.16 -6.68 -15.92
CA TYR A 361 0.65 -7.77 -15.40
C TYR A 361 0.76 -8.91 -16.40
N ILE A 362 1.94 -9.51 -16.49
CA ILE A 362 2.18 -10.78 -17.18
C ILE A 362 2.07 -11.90 -16.15
N ASN A 363 1.16 -12.82 -16.40
CA ASN A 363 0.88 -13.97 -15.56
C ASN A 363 1.52 -15.23 -16.14
N VAL A 364 2.02 -16.11 -15.27
CA VAL A 364 2.73 -17.32 -15.71
C VAL A 364 2.25 -18.56 -14.97
N LEU A 365 1.80 -19.57 -15.71
CA LEU A 365 1.54 -20.92 -15.24
C LEU A 365 2.57 -21.88 -15.82
N GLN A 366 3.03 -22.83 -15.00
CA GLN A 366 3.92 -23.89 -15.42
C GLN A 366 3.24 -25.25 -15.25
N ALA A 367 3.35 -26.13 -16.24
CA ALA A 367 2.85 -27.49 -16.16
C ALA A 367 3.54 -28.23 -15.01
N PHE A 368 2.75 -28.89 -14.17
CA PHE A 368 3.23 -29.58 -12.99
C PHE A 368 2.35 -30.79 -12.70
N GLU A 369 2.97 -31.97 -12.63
CA GLU A 369 2.27 -33.26 -12.48
C GLU A 369 1.13 -33.46 -13.49
N ASP A 370 -0.12 -33.47 -13.04
CA ASP A 370 -1.35 -33.58 -13.84
C ASP A 370 -2.16 -32.28 -13.91
N GLY A 371 -1.50 -31.14 -13.68
CA GLY A 371 -2.10 -29.81 -13.74
C GLY A 371 -1.05 -28.72 -13.95
N TYR A 372 -1.23 -27.60 -13.26
CA TYR A 372 -0.38 -26.41 -13.38
C TYR A 372 -0.08 -25.81 -12.01
N VAL A 373 1.13 -25.31 -11.82
CA VAL A 373 1.47 -24.39 -10.72
C VAL A 373 1.48 -22.96 -11.22
N TYR A 374 0.89 -22.06 -10.46
CA TYR A 374 0.93 -20.63 -10.75
C TYR A 374 2.21 -20.03 -10.21
N LEU A 375 3.07 -19.58 -11.12
CA LEU A 375 4.31 -18.90 -10.76
C LEU A 375 4.03 -17.47 -10.30
N GLY A 376 2.84 -16.94 -10.59
CA GLY A 376 2.40 -15.62 -10.16
C GLY A 376 2.36 -14.62 -11.31
N TYR A 377 2.54 -13.34 -10.99
CA TYR A 377 2.46 -12.26 -11.96
C TYR A 377 3.58 -11.24 -11.75
N ASP A 378 4.07 -10.71 -12.86
CA ASP A 378 5.13 -9.71 -12.94
C ASP A 378 4.61 -8.47 -13.68
N ASP A 379 5.17 -7.30 -13.40
CA ASP A 379 4.90 -6.03 -14.09
C ASP A 379 5.93 -5.74 -15.19
N ALA A 380 6.90 -6.64 -15.38
CA ALA A 380 7.86 -6.59 -16.47
C ALA A 380 7.25 -7.03 -17.81
N PHE A 381 7.06 -6.09 -18.72
CA PHE A 381 6.66 -6.34 -20.10
C PHE A 381 7.36 -5.38 -21.06
N ASP A 382 7.51 -5.81 -22.32
CA ASP A 382 8.09 -4.99 -23.38
C ASP A 382 7.00 -4.17 -24.10
N LEU A 383 7.40 -3.01 -24.60
CA LEU A 383 6.58 -2.16 -25.47
C LEU A 383 7.15 -2.14 -26.89
N THR A 384 6.29 -2.06 -27.90
CA THR A 384 6.71 -1.77 -29.27
C THR A 384 7.00 -0.28 -29.48
N ASP A 385 7.59 0.08 -30.63
CA ASP A 385 7.80 1.48 -31.04
C ASP A 385 6.49 2.31 -31.12
N ASP A 386 5.32 1.65 -31.16
CA ASP A 386 4.00 2.27 -31.19
C ASP A 386 3.28 2.21 -29.82
N ASP A 387 4.01 1.93 -28.74
CA ASP A 387 3.51 1.77 -27.35
C ASP A 387 2.49 0.62 -27.18
N ASN A 388 2.51 -0.38 -28.06
CA ASN A 388 1.71 -1.60 -27.86
C ASN A 388 2.42 -2.52 -26.87
N ILE A 389 1.64 -3.19 -26.02
CA ILE A 389 2.18 -4.13 -25.03
C ILE A 389 2.49 -5.46 -25.71
N ILE A 390 3.71 -5.98 -25.50
CA ILE A 390 4.11 -7.30 -25.96
C ILE A 390 3.79 -8.30 -24.85
N VAL A 391 2.87 -9.22 -25.14
CA VAL A 391 2.45 -10.29 -24.22
C VAL A 391 3.23 -11.55 -24.58
N GLU A 392 4.51 -11.55 -24.23
CA GLU A 392 5.40 -12.69 -24.42
C GLU A 392 6.18 -12.99 -23.15
N TYR A 393 6.73 -14.21 -23.11
CA TYR A 393 7.50 -14.66 -21.97
C TYR A 393 8.83 -15.23 -22.48
N ASP A 394 9.93 -14.68 -21.99
CA ASP A 394 11.27 -15.01 -22.44
C ASP A 394 11.86 -16.26 -21.75
N TYR A 395 11.02 -16.97 -20.98
CA TYR A 395 11.34 -18.13 -20.16
C TYR A 395 12.21 -17.82 -18.94
N ASN A 396 12.46 -16.56 -18.57
CA ASN A 396 13.17 -16.22 -17.34
C ASN A 396 12.18 -15.90 -16.23
N TRP A 397 12.29 -16.57 -15.08
CA TRP A 397 11.47 -16.30 -13.90
C TRP A 397 12.32 -15.95 -12.70
N LEU A 398 11.73 -15.26 -11.71
CA LEU A 398 12.39 -14.99 -10.45
C LEU A 398 12.70 -16.30 -9.72
N CYS A 399 13.94 -16.42 -9.25
CA CYS A 399 14.43 -17.61 -8.59
C CYS A 399 15.15 -17.27 -7.29
N LEU A 400 14.92 -18.10 -6.27
CA LEU A 400 15.64 -18.05 -5.00
C LEU A 400 16.61 -19.23 -4.94
N ASN A 401 17.91 -18.95 -4.88
CA ASN A 401 18.97 -19.96 -4.89
C ASN A 401 18.86 -20.95 -6.08
N ASP A 402 18.74 -20.41 -7.29
CA ASP A 402 18.63 -21.15 -8.56
C ASP A 402 17.35 -22.00 -8.70
N GLN A 403 16.31 -21.75 -7.89
CA GLN A 403 15.02 -22.44 -7.97
C GLN A 403 13.89 -21.43 -8.23
N PRO A 404 12.99 -21.68 -9.19
CA PRO A 404 11.81 -20.84 -9.39
C PRO A 404 11.01 -20.71 -8.10
N VAL A 405 10.47 -19.53 -7.86
CA VAL A 405 9.57 -19.22 -6.74
C VAL A 405 8.31 -18.56 -7.25
N ALA A 406 7.19 -18.69 -6.53
CA ALA A 406 6.04 -17.86 -6.85
C ALA A 406 6.38 -16.39 -6.57
N TYR A 407 6.02 -15.48 -7.47
CA TYR A 407 6.30 -14.06 -7.35
C TYR A 407 5.07 -13.24 -7.71
N TYR A 408 4.75 -12.27 -6.87
CA TYR A 408 3.63 -11.37 -7.04
C TYR A 408 4.17 -9.95 -6.95
N ALA A 409 4.23 -9.28 -8.11
CA ALA A 409 4.64 -7.89 -8.18
C ALA A 409 3.70 -6.99 -7.37
N GLU A 410 4.26 -5.96 -6.76
CA GLU A 410 3.49 -4.83 -6.24
C GLU A 410 3.53 -3.69 -7.26
N PRO A 411 2.52 -2.79 -7.29
CA PRO A 411 2.51 -1.67 -8.22
C PRO A 411 3.81 -0.86 -8.21
N VAL A 412 4.33 -0.55 -9.40
CA VAL A 412 5.54 0.24 -9.57
C VAL A 412 5.34 1.64 -9.01
N TYR A 413 6.25 2.07 -8.14
CA TYR A 413 6.28 3.47 -7.70
C TYR A 413 7.17 4.30 -8.62
N ASP A 414 6.57 5.28 -9.30
CA ASP A 414 7.26 6.27 -10.14
C ASP A 414 7.52 7.58 -9.36
N ASP A 415 8.80 7.81 -9.05
CA ASP A 415 9.30 9.09 -8.58
C ASP A 415 9.62 9.99 -9.77
N GLU A 416 8.58 10.64 -10.30
CA GLU A 416 8.71 11.59 -11.41
C GLU A 416 9.68 12.75 -11.11
N GLU A 417 9.78 13.16 -9.84
CA GLU A 417 10.65 14.29 -9.44
C GLU A 417 12.13 13.94 -9.61
N ASN A 418 12.51 12.70 -9.32
CA ASN A 418 13.88 12.22 -9.43
C ASN A 418 14.13 11.30 -10.65
N SER A 419 13.08 11.04 -11.44
CA SER A 419 13.07 10.14 -12.59
C SER A 419 13.57 8.75 -12.22
N GLN A 420 12.94 8.15 -11.21
CA GLN A 420 13.28 6.82 -10.70
C GLN A 420 12.05 5.92 -10.60
N LEU A 421 12.18 4.67 -11.05
CA LEU A 421 11.18 3.62 -10.87
C LEU A 421 11.63 2.66 -9.76
N PHE A 422 10.68 2.28 -8.91
CA PHE A 422 10.89 1.36 -7.80
C PHE A 422 10.00 0.13 -7.99
N TYR A 423 10.65 -1.02 -8.13
CA TYR A 423 9.99 -2.32 -8.30
C TYR A 423 10.12 -3.13 -7.00
N SER A 424 9.05 -3.83 -6.64
CA SER A 424 9.05 -4.72 -5.49
C SER A 424 7.93 -5.75 -5.61
N GLY A 425 7.97 -6.77 -4.76
CA GLY A 425 6.90 -7.74 -4.67
C GLY A 425 7.09 -8.69 -3.51
N ILE A 426 6.30 -9.75 -3.49
CA ILE A 426 6.35 -10.78 -2.46
C ILE A 426 6.55 -12.17 -3.05
N VAL A 427 7.23 -13.02 -2.29
CA VAL A 427 7.41 -14.45 -2.57
C VAL A 427 6.83 -15.25 -1.40
N PRO A 428 5.71 -15.98 -1.57
CA PRO A 428 5.15 -16.79 -0.50
C PRO A 428 5.99 -18.05 -0.28
N ALA A 429 6.17 -18.41 1.00
CA ALA A 429 6.94 -19.57 1.41
C ALA A 429 6.48 -20.15 2.75
N LEU A 430 6.90 -21.40 3.02
CA LEU A 430 6.89 -21.98 4.35
C LEU A 430 8.24 -21.77 5.02
N LEU A 431 8.20 -21.23 6.23
CA LEU A 431 9.32 -21.15 7.15
C LEU A 431 9.22 -22.27 8.19
N ASN A 432 10.27 -23.09 8.28
CA ASN A 432 10.41 -24.17 9.24
C ASN A 432 9.24 -25.18 9.23
N ASP A 433 8.71 -25.47 8.04
CA ASP A 433 7.69 -26.48 7.70
C ASP A 433 6.23 -26.10 7.98
N ASP A 434 5.94 -25.12 8.84
CA ASP A 434 4.57 -24.85 9.29
C ASP A 434 4.15 -23.37 9.34
N LYS A 435 5.09 -22.45 9.14
CA LYS A 435 4.82 -21.01 9.23
C LYS A 435 4.73 -20.40 7.82
N LEU A 436 3.52 -19.99 7.42
CA LEU A 436 3.31 -19.24 6.18
C LEU A 436 3.92 -17.85 6.30
N ILE A 437 4.76 -17.48 5.34
CA ILE A 437 5.44 -16.21 5.28
C ILE A 437 5.40 -15.62 3.87
N ASP A 438 5.45 -14.29 3.80
CA ASP A 438 5.72 -13.55 2.58
C ASP A 438 7.12 -12.95 2.69
N ILE A 439 7.98 -13.29 1.74
CA ILE A 439 9.34 -12.77 1.63
C ILE A 439 9.27 -11.50 0.78
N LYS A 440 9.71 -10.37 1.33
CA LYS A 440 9.74 -9.09 0.62
C LYS A 440 10.97 -9.00 -0.26
N VAL A 441 10.74 -8.73 -1.54
CA VAL A 441 11.78 -8.56 -2.55
C VAL A 441 11.71 -7.15 -3.16
N VAL A 442 12.87 -6.53 -3.39
CA VAL A 442 12.99 -5.18 -3.94
C VAL A 442 14.15 -5.10 -4.93
N TRP A 443 14.06 -4.18 -5.88
CA TRP A 443 15.14 -3.88 -6.83
C TRP A 443 15.76 -2.52 -6.53
N ASP A 444 17.06 -2.38 -6.83
CA ASP A 444 17.73 -1.08 -6.87
C ASP A 444 16.93 -0.13 -7.79
N PRO A 445 16.69 1.13 -7.40
CA PRO A 445 15.86 2.04 -8.19
C PRO A 445 16.43 2.29 -9.59
N ILE A 446 15.61 2.12 -10.61
CA ILE A 446 15.99 2.29 -12.01
C ILE A 446 15.83 3.77 -12.38
N LYS A 447 16.90 4.39 -12.91
CA LYS A 447 16.84 5.77 -13.38
C LYS A 447 16.45 5.83 -14.85
N TYR A 448 15.47 6.65 -15.17
CA TYR A 448 15.10 6.99 -16.54
C TYR A 448 15.44 8.45 -16.84
N ASP A 449 15.81 8.76 -18.08
CA ASP A 449 16.17 10.13 -18.50
C ASP A 449 15.16 10.75 -19.48
N GLY A 450 14.00 10.09 -19.65
CA GLY A 450 12.95 10.49 -20.58
C GLY A 450 13.30 10.24 -22.05
N SER A 451 14.27 9.38 -22.35
CA SER A 451 14.52 8.82 -23.67
C SER A 451 14.30 7.31 -23.67
N ASP A 452 13.82 6.73 -24.78
CA ASP A 452 13.61 5.28 -25.02
C ASP A 452 14.87 4.41 -24.87
N THR A 453 15.98 4.98 -24.39
CA THR A 453 17.15 4.20 -23.99
C THR A 453 17.15 4.11 -22.48
N ASP A 454 16.33 3.20 -21.96
CA ASP A 454 16.44 2.74 -20.59
C ASP A 454 17.89 2.38 -20.31
N THR A 455 18.53 3.20 -19.48
CA THR A 455 19.87 2.92 -19.01
C THR A 455 19.80 1.74 -18.05
N GLU A 456 19.98 0.53 -18.61
CA GLU A 456 20.26 -0.72 -17.91
C GLU A 456 19.19 -1.16 -16.88
N ALA A 457 17.94 -1.34 -17.31
CA ALA A 457 16.96 -2.11 -16.52
C ALA A 457 17.49 -3.53 -16.17
N GLY A 458 18.28 -4.13 -17.07
CA GLY A 458 18.90 -5.45 -16.87
C GLY A 458 20.10 -5.52 -15.90
N ALA A 459 20.33 -4.53 -15.04
CA ALA A 459 21.42 -4.54 -14.05
C ALA A 459 21.04 -4.07 -12.63
N ALA A 460 19.76 -3.77 -12.39
CA ALA A 460 19.30 -3.44 -11.04
C ALA A 460 19.49 -4.65 -10.13
N LYS A 461 20.17 -4.46 -8.99
CA LYS A 461 20.37 -5.55 -8.05
C LYS A 461 19.08 -5.82 -7.31
N THR A 462 18.79 -7.10 -7.13
CA THR A 462 17.71 -7.62 -6.31
C THR A 462 18.16 -7.76 -4.86
N HIS A 463 17.25 -7.49 -3.93
CA HIS A 463 17.49 -7.62 -2.50
C HIS A 463 16.31 -8.28 -1.81
N ILE A 464 16.59 -9.10 -0.80
CA ILE A 464 15.59 -9.59 0.15
C ILE A 464 15.62 -8.67 1.36
N VAL A 465 14.51 -8.00 1.64
CA VAL A 465 14.37 -7.14 2.81
C VAL A 465 14.21 -7.99 4.07
N GLY A 466 13.38 -9.03 3.99
CA GLY A 466 13.09 -9.95 5.07
C GLY A 466 11.78 -10.69 4.81
N TYR A 467 11.11 -11.13 5.86
CA TYR A 467 9.79 -11.76 5.74
C TYR A 467 8.80 -11.25 6.79
N ARG A 468 7.51 -11.38 6.50
CA ARG A 468 6.41 -11.30 7.49
C ARG A 468 5.62 -12.59 7.46
N THR A 469 4.90 -12.90 8.54
CA THR A 469 3.97 -14.03 8.46
C THR A 469 2.63 -13.56 7.98
N GLN A 470 1.98 -14.37 7.17
CA GLN A 470 0.61 -14.11 6.70
C GLN A 470 -0.41 -14.08 7.86
N THR A 471 0.00 -14.48 9.08
CA THR A 471 -0.83 -14.42 10.29
C THR A 471 -0.48 -13.25 11.23
N ASP A 472 0.54 -12.45 10.90
CA ASP A 472 1.06 -11.41 11.78
C ASP A 472 0.22 -10.11 11.71
N ASP A 473 -0.75 -9.99 10.80
CA ASP A 473 -1.78 -8.94 10.84
C ASP A 473 -2.78 -9.19 11.97
N VAL A 474 -2.37 -8.91 13.19
CA VAL A 474 -3.18 -9.10 14.39
C VAL A 474 -4.25 -8.01 14.45
N ASN A 475 -5.43 -8.29 13.90
CA ASN A 475 -6.58 -7.38 13.80
C ASN A 475 -6.37 -6.17 12.88
N GLY A 476 -5.58 -6.34 11.82
CA GLY A 476 -5.32 -5.31 10.82
C GLY A 476 -4.28 -4.27 11.21
N THR A 477 -3.54 -4.42 12.33
CA THR A 477 -2.40 -3.54 12.62
C THR A 477 -1.10 -4.17 12.17
N ALA A 478 -0.32 -3.45 11.37
CA ALA A 478 0.95 -3.91 10.83
C ALA A 478 1.99 -4.10 11.94
N GLU A 479 2.81 -5.15 11.82
CA GLU A 479 4.05 -5.28 12.59
C GLU A 479 5.10 -4.26 12.17
N LYS A 480 6.07 -4.04 13.06
CA LYS A 480 7.21 -3.17 12.79
C LYS A 480 8.28 -3.92 12.01
N GLY A 481 8.67 -3.37 10.86
CA GLY A 481 9.76 -3.83 10.01
C GLY A 481 9.55 -5.22 9.42
N TRP A 482 10.63 -5.78 8.89
CA TRP A 482 10.68 -7.13 8.35
C TRP A 482 11.47 -8.05 9.28
N HIS A 483 11.03 -9.31 9.44
CA HIS A 483 11.77 -10.29 10.20
C HIS A 483 12.99 -10.77 9.39
N GLU A 484 14.15 -10.79 10.03
CA GLU A 484 15.36 -11.38 9.43
C GLU A 484 15.35 -12.91 9.53
N PHE A 485 15.83 -13.57 8.47
CA PHE A 485 16.11 -15.00 8.50
C PHE A 485 17.30 -15.33 9.39
N LYS A 486 17.16 -16.38 10.20
CA LYS A 486 18.19 -16.84 11.13
C LYS A 486 18.89 -18.07 10.57
N LYS A 487 20.16 -18.21 10.91
CA LYS A 487 20.92 -19.42 10.59
C LYS A 487 20.20 -20.67 11.09
N GLY A 488 19.90 -21.59 10.17
CA GLY A 488 19.19 -22.84 10.42
C GLY A 488 17.70 -22.78 10.15
N ASP A 489 17.15 -21.60 9.83
CA ASP A 489 15.81 -21.49 9.24
C ASP A 489 15.76 -22.25 7.92
N ARG A 490 14.59 -22.80 7.61
CA ARG A 490 14.34 -23.61 6.42
C ARG A 490 13.20 -22.98 5.64
N ILE A 491 13.46 -22.65 4.38
CA ILE A 491 12.53 -21.98 3.48
C ILE A 491 12.12 -22.98 2.40
N THR A 492 10.82 -23.12 2.18
CA THR A 492 10.25 -23.93 1.09
C THR A 492 9.29 -23.06 0.30
N ALA A 493 9.49 -22.94 -1.01
CA ALA A 493 8.64 -22.14 -1.87
C ALA A 493 7.24 -22.76 -1.99
N LEU A 494 6.21 -21.90 -2.01
CA LEU A 494 4.82 -22.28 -2.14
C LEU A 494 4.23 -21.77 -3.45
N PHE A 495 3.34 -22.56 -4.04
CA PHE A 495 2.66 -22.26 -5.29
C PHE A 495 1.21 -22.71 -5.22
N SER A 496 0.31 -21.91 -5.79
CA SER A 496 -1.07 -22.34 -6.00
C SER A 496 -1.14 -23.36 -7.15
N PHE A 497 -1.75 -24.52 -6.90
CA PHE A 497 -1.92 -25.60 -7.88
C PHE A 497 -3.34 -25.63 -8.46
N PHE A 498 -3.41 -25.83 -9.77
CA PHE A 498 -4.62 -25.85 -10.59
C PHE A 498 -4.71 -27.17 -11.36
N ASP A 499 -5.91 -27.72 -11.51
CA ASP A 499 -6.14 -28.89 -12.35
C ASP A 499 -6.07 -28.55 -13.87
N GLU A 500 -6.15 -29.57 -14.74
CA GLU A 500 -6.15 -29.38 -16.22
C GLU A 500 -7.30 -28.47 -16.72
N ASP A 501 -8.35 -28.29 -15.93
CA ASP A 501 -9.51 -27.46 -16.23
C ASP A 501 -9.37 -26.02 -15.68
N GLY A 502 -8.25 -25.68 -15.04
CA GLY A 502 -7.96 -24.35 -14.47
C GLY A 502 -8.60 -24.08 -13.11
N ASN A 503 -9.09 -25.11 -12.40
CA ASN A 503 -9.69 -24.94 -11.07
C ASN A 503 -8.61 -25.02 -9.98
N TYR A 504 -8.62 -24.06 -9.05
CA TYR A 504 -7.77 -24.10 -7.86
C TYR A 504 -8.02 -25.36 -7.03
N ILE A 505 -6.94 -26.01 -6.58
CA ILE A 505 -6.99 -27.23 -5.79
C ILE A 505 -6.40 -27.00 -4.39
N GLU A 506 -5.12 -26.64 -4.30
CA GLU A 506 -4.39 -26.45 -3.05
C GLU A 506 -3.09 -25.68 -3.27
N GLU A 507 -2.43 -25.28 -2.17
CA GLU A 507 -1.03 -24.86 -2.20
C GLU A 507 -0.11 -26.08 -2.22
N VAL A 508 0.90 -26.06 -3.09
CA VAL A 508 1.90 -27.13 -3.22
C VAL A 508 3.31 -26.60 -3.00
N GLU A 509 4.16 -27.47 -2.47
CA GLU A 509 5.60 -27.22 -2.33
C GLU A 509 6.32 -27.65 -3.62
N MET A 510 7.16 -26.78 -4.18
CA MET A 510 8.03 -27.11 -5.31
C MET A 510 9.47 -26.70 -5.00
N GLY A 511 10.43 -27.51 -5.45
CA GLY A 511 11.86 -27.30 -5.22
C GLY A 511 12.44 -28.07 -4.03
N GLU A 512 13.70 -27.78 -3.70
CA GLU A 512 14.37 -28.29 -2.51
C GLU A 512 14.34 -27.27 -1.38
N GLU A 513 14.14 -27.74 -0.14
CA GLU A 513 14.22 -26.91 1.07
C GLU A 513 15.56 -26.16 1.16
N ILE A 514 15.49 -24.83 1.28
CA ILE A 514 16.65 -23.94 1.42
C ILE A 514 16.96 -23.77 2.91
N VAL A 515 18.14 -24.22 3.33
CA VAL A 515 18.61 -24.04 4.72
C VAL A 515 19.46 -22.77 4.81
N VAL A 516 18.96 -21.75 5.52
CA VAL A 516 19.62 -20.46 5.69
C VAL A 516 20.93 -20.62 6.46
N THR A 517 22.06 -20.26 5.83
CA THR A 517 23.36 -20.18 6.51
C THR A 517 23.71 -18.76 6.95
N SER A 518 23.30 -17.78 6.15
CA SER A 518 23.27 -16.34 6.43
C SER A 518 22.33 -15.65 5.42
N MET A 519 21.96 -14.39 5.67
CA MET A 519 21.12 -13.61 4.76
C MET A 519 21.77 -13.43 3.38
N GLU A 520 23.10 -13.25 3.35
CA GLU A 520 23.89 -13.10 2.10
C GLU A 520 23.89 -14.38 1.23
N ASP A 521 23.50 -15.53 1.79
CA ASP A 521 23.42 -16.80 1.04
C ASP A 521 22.05 -17.02 0.40
N LEU A 522 21.09 -16.11 0.61
CA LEU A 522 19.82 -16.08 -0.09
C LEU A 522 19.99 -15.16 -1.31
N VAL A 523 20.11 -15.77 -2.48
CA VAL A 523 20.39 -15.09 -3.74
C VAL A 523 19.13 -15.09 -4.59
N LEU A 524 18.63 -13.89 -4.89
CA LEU A 524 17.64 -13.68 -5.93
C LEU A 524 18.33 -13.49 -7.27
N ASP A 525 17.94 -14.28 -8.26
CA ASP A 525 18.37 -14.15 -9.65
C ASP A 525 17.21 -14.58 -10.57
N TYR A 526 17.42 -14.54 -11.88
CA TYR A 526 16.48 -15.09 -12.84
C TYR A 526 17.00 -16.44 -13.35
N CYS A 527 16.12 -17.44 -13.40
CA CYS A 527 16.46 -18.74 -13.96
C CYS A 527 15.53 -19.12 -15.12
N GLU A 528 16.11 -19.80 -16.11
CA GLU A 528 15.43 -20.23 -17.34
C GLU A 528 14.50 -21.42 -17.03
N LEU A 529 13.23 -21.28 -17.36
CA LEU A 529 12.23 -22.35 -17.32
C LEU A 529 12.35 -23.27 -18.55
N GLU A 530 12.01 -24.54 -18.41
CA GLU A 530 12.05 -25.47 -19.55
C GLU A 530 10.95 -25.12 -20.58
N ALA A 531 11.35 -24.89 -21.85
CA ALA A 531 10.44 -24.50 -22.92
C ALA A 531 9.45 -25.62 -23.31
N GLY A 532 8.16 -25.28 -23.44
CA GLY A 532 7.07 -26.16 -23.88
C GLY A 532 6.06 -26.56 -22.80
N ASP A 533 6.20 -26.02 -21.59
CA ASP A 533 5.37 -26.32 -20.41
C ASP A 533 4.79 -25.05 -19.75
N VAL A 534 4.74 -23.90 -20.44
CA VAL A 534 4.32 -22.62 -19.84
C VAL A 534 3.07 -22.03 -20.54
N ILE A 535 2.14 -21.47 -19.75
CA ILE A 535 0.99 -20.71 -20.23
C ILE A 535 1.11 -19.28 -19.70
N VAL A 536 1.00 -18.30 -20.59
CA VAL A 536 1.18 -16.88 -20.29
C VAL A 536 -0.04 -16.08 -20.76
N TRP A 537 -0.47 -15.10 -19.97
CA TRP A 537 -1.47 -14.11 -20.38
C TRP A 537 -1.21 -12.76 -19.71
N GLY A 538 -1.71 -11.70 -20.31
CA GLY A 538 -1.73 -10.37 -19.73
C GLY A 538 -3.02 -10.11 -18.96
N THR A 539 -2.94 -9.37 -17.86
CA THR A 539 -4.11 -8.85 -17.14
C THR A 539 -4.00 -7.33 -17.06
N LEU A 540 -4.98 -6.62 -17.61
CA LEU A 540 -5.11 -5.17 -17.50
C LEU A 540 -6.09 -4.81 -16.38
N VAL A 541 -5.63 -4.00 -15.43
CA VAL A 541 -6.47 -3.38 -14.39
C VAL A 541 -6.83 -1.97 -14.85
N ASP A 542 -8.12 -1.61 -14.76
CA ASP A 542 -8.59 -0.26 -15.12
C ASP A 542 -8.93 0.61 -13.90
N ILE A 543 -9.11 1.92 -14.14
CA ILE A 543 -9.43 2.95 -13.13
C ILE A 543 -10.71 2.69 -12.33
N TYR A 544 -11.56 1.74 -12.75
CA TYR A 544 -12.78 1.36 -12.06
C TYR A 544 -12.60 0.10 -11.21
N GLY A 545 -11.42 -0.52 -11.27
CA GLY A 545 -11.10 -1.79 -10.60
C GLY A 545 -11.61 -3.01 -11.37
N ASN A 546 -11.85 -2.90 -12.69
CA ASN A 546 -12.12 -4.08 -13.49
C ASN A 546 -10.80 -4.69 -13.96
N GLU A 547 -10.72 -6.01 -13.91
CA GLU A 547 -9.65 -6.80 -14.51
C GLU A 547 -10.13 -7.38 -15.84
N ALA A 548 -9.22 -7.42 -16.81
CA ALA A 548 -9.46 -7.99 -18.12
C ALA A 548 -8.24 -8.77 -18.59
N ASP A 549 -8.46 -10.04 -18.92
CA ASP A 549 -7.40 -10.93 -19.37
C ASP A 549 -7.28 -10.89 -20.91
N THR A 550 -6.05 -11.05 -21.38
CA THR A 550 -5.77 -11.33 -22.78
C THR A 550 -6.06 -12.79 -23.12
N GLU A 551 -5.93 -13.14 -24.39
CA GLU A 551 -5.82 -14.54 -24.78
C GLU A 551 -4.61 -15.20 -24.09
N ALA A 552 -4.78 -16.43 -23.60
CA ALA A 552 -3.69 -17.21 -23.04
C ALA A 552 -2.85 -17.85 -24.15
N ILE A 553 -1.54 -17.69 -24.07
CA ILE A 553 -0.55 -18.18 -25.03
C ILE A 553 0.20 -19.35 -24.39
N ALA A 554 0.09 -20.54 -24.99
CA ALA A 554 0.94 -21.66 -24.64
C ALA A 554 2.28 -21.52 -25.38
N GLN A 555 3.39 -21.49 -24.63
CA GLN A 555 4.74 -21.24 -25.15
C GLN A 555 5.68 -22.44 -24.96
#